data_AF-A0A367IWA0-F1
#
_entry.id   AF-A0A367IWA0-F1
#
_cell.length_a   1.000
_cell.length_b   1.000
_cell.length_c   1.000
_cell.angle_alpha   90.00
_cell.angle_beta   90.00
_cell.angle_gamma   90.00
#
_symmetry.space_group_name_H-M   'P 1'
#
loop_
_entity.id
_entity.type
_entity.pdbx_description
1 polymer ?
#
loop_
_entity_poly.entity_id
_entity_poly.type
_entity_poly.pdbx_seq_one_letter_code
_entity_poly.pdbx_strand_id
1 'polypeptide(L)' 'MSAEFVESYKKYKLHIVQNPIRARCCGLGEKDKRPIDPPPILKLTAENQYGDSIELVAKDAPLFLVH' A
#
# COMPACT_ATOMS: atom_id res chain seq x y z
N MET A 1 -24.18 8.66 -30.71
CA MET A 1 -22.76 8.97 -30.50
C MET A 1 -22.40 8.40 -29.15
N SER A 2 -21.84 7.20 -29.17
CA SER A 2 -21.56 6.34 -28.03
C SER A 2 -20.60 7.07 -27.09
N ALA A 3 -20.98 7.28 -25.84
CA ALA A 3 -20.01 7.66 -24.81
C ALA A 3 -19.05 6.48 -24.66
N GLU A 4 -17.84 6.63 -25.19
CA GLU A 4 -16.77 5.68 -24.95
C GLU A 4 -16.52 5.66 -23.44
N PHE A 5 -16.82 4.53 -22.81
CA PHE A 5 -16.34 4.23 -21.47
C PHE A 5 -14.82 4.13 -21.59
N VAL A 6 -14.14 5.26 -21.44
CA VAL A 6 -12.70 5.28 -21.20
C VAL A 6 -12.54 4.74 -19.79
N GLU A 7 -12.21 3.45 -19.68
CA GLU A 7 -11.73 2.86 -18.45
C GLU A 7 -10.53 3.68 -18.00
N SER A 8 -10.75 4.62 -17.07
CA SER A 8 -9.71 5.55 -16.63
C SER A 8 -8.61 4.75 -15.95
N TYR A 9 -7.51 4.51 -16.68
CA TYR A 9 -6.35 3.81 -16.15
C TYR A 9 -5.79 4.57 -14.94
N LYS A 10 -5.80 3.92 -13.77
CA LYS A 10 -5.21 4.44 -12.54
C LYS A 10 -3.84 3.79 -12.34
N LYS A 11 -2.82 4.62 -12.16
CA LYS A 11 -1.48 4.15 -11.80
C LYS A 11 -1.31 4.23 -10.30
N TYR A 12 -1.07 3.10 -9.65
CA TYR A 12 -0.84 3.04 -8.22
C TYR A 12 0.66 3.09 -7.90
N LYS A 13 1.02 3.80 -6.83
CA LYS A 13 2.38 3.84 -6.28
C LYS A 13 2.32 3.60 -4.77
N LEU A 14 3.24 2.76 -4.29
CA LEU A 14 3.45 2.52 -2.87
C LEU A 14 4.70 3.26 -2.41
N HIS A 15 4.56 4.03 -1.34
CA HIS A 15 5.66 4.72 -0.69
C HIS A 15 5.89 4.11 0.69
N ILE A 16 7.12 3.68 0.97
CA ILE A 16 7.48 3.30 2.34
C ILE A 16 7.65 4.58 3.14
N VAL A 17 6.72 4.86 4.04
CA VAL A 17 6.75 6.03 4.92
C VAL A 17 7.43 5.74 6.26
N GLN A 18 7.43 4.46 6.67
CA GLN A 18 8.19 3.97 7.81
C GLN A 18 8.94 2.72 7.40
N ASN A 19 10.28 2.79 7.43
CA ASN A 19 11.14 1.66 7.10
C ASN A 19 11.40 0.80 8.35
N PRO A 20 11.48 -0.53 8.20
CA PRO A 20 12.01 -1.38 9.26
C PRO A 20 13.49 -1.08 9.48
N ILE A 21 13.91 -0.95 10.74
CA ILE A 21 15.30 -0.58 11.07
C ILE A 21 16.03 -1.74 11.75
N ARG A 22 15.35 -2.43 12.68
CA ARG A 22 15.94 -3.54 13.41
C ARG A 22 14.94 -4.66 13.63
N ALA A 23 15.47 -5.87 13.66
CA ALA A 23 14.74 -7.09 13.99
C ALA A 23 15.58 -7.93 14.95
N ARG A 24 14.93 -8.82 15.69
CA ARG A 24 15.58 -9.85 16.49
C ARG A 24 15.17 -11.20 15.94
N CYS A 25 16.11 -12.14 15.85
CA CYS A 25 15.80 -13.49 15.41
C CYS A 25 14.67 -14.09 16.25
N CYS A 26 13.69 -14.69 15.58
CA CYS A 26 12.66 -15.47 16.24
C CYS A 26 13.30 -16.74 16.83
N GLY A 27 13.01 -17.03 18.09
CA GLY A 27 13.32 -18.34 18.66
C GLY A 27 12.43 -19.44 18.06
N LEU A 28 12.64 -20.68 18.49
CA LEU A 28 11.83 -21.83 18.06
C LEU A 28 10.41 -21.82 18.64
N GLY A 29 10.15 -21.04 19.69
CA GLY A 29 8.84 -20.91 20.32
C GLY A 29 8.07 -19.67 19.86
N GLU A 30 6.75 -19.80 19.74
CA GLU A 30 5.83 -18.68 19.40
C GLU A 30 6.01 -17.46 20.31
N LYS A 31 6.35 -17.70 21.58
CA LYS A 31 6.57 -16.67 22.61
C LYS A 31 7.78 -15.76 22.36
N ASP A 32 8.68 -16.14 21.47
CA ASP A 32 9.88 -15.35 21.12
C ASP A 32 9.74 -14.59 19.80
N LYS A 33 8.60 -14.70 19.11
CA LYS A 33 8.30 -13.85 17.96
C LYS A 33 8.17 -12.41 18.42
N ARG A 34 8.98 -11.55 17.82
CA ARG A 34 8.96 -10.11 18.08
C ARG A 34 8.74 -9.39 16.76
N PRO A 35 7.83 -8.39 16.72
CA PRO A 35 7.67 -7.60 15.51
C PRO A 35 8.96 -6.84 15.21
N ILE A 36 9.16 -6.55 13.93
CA ILE A 36 10.24 -5.68 13.47
C ILE A 36 9.94 -4.25 13.97
N ASP A 37 10.96 -3.56 14.47
CA ASP A 37 10.82 -2.20 14.97
C ASP A 37 11.66 -1.19 14.16
N PRO A 38 11.08 -0.06 13.75
CA PRO A 38 9.64 0.25 13.79
C PRO A 38 8.88 -0.59 12.73
N PRO A 39 7.56 -0.81 12.87
CA PRO A 39 6.80 -1.59 11.91
C PRO A 39 6.81 -0.94 10.52
N PRO A 40 6.84 -1.69 9.42
CA PRO A 40 6.77 -1.08 8.10
C PRO A 40 5.41 -0.41 7.89
N ILE A 41 5.41 0.84 7.43
CA ILE A 41 4.18 1.56 7.06
C ILE A 41 4.30 2.00 5.61
N LEU A 42 3.28 1.68 4.82
CA LEU A 42 3.17 2.05 3.42
C LEU A 42 2.06 3.06 3.22
N LYS A 43 2.27 3.99 2.28
CA LYS A 43 1.25 4.90 1.76
C LYS A 43 0.95 4.55 0.31
N LEU A 44 -0.30 4.22 0.03
CA LEU A 44 -0.81 4.06 -1.32
C LEU A 44 -1.19 5.43 -1.89
N THR A 45 -0.77 5.69 -3.12
CA THR A 45 -1.17 6.86 -3.92
C THR A 45 -1.61 6.40 -5.29
N ALA A 46 -2.50 7.16 -5.93
CA ALA A 46 -3.00 6.89 -7.26
C ALA A 46 -2.89 8.14 -8.13
N GLU A 47 -2.53 7.94 -9.40
CA GLU A 47 -2.45 8.99 -10.41
C GLU A 47 -3.29 8.60 -11.63
N ASN A 48 -3.85 9.59 -12.31
CA ASN A 48 -4.51 9.39 -13.60
C ASN A 48 -3.46 9.31 -14.73
N GLN A 49 -3.92 9.07 -15.96
CA GLN A 49 -3.08 9.03 -17.15
C GLN A 49 -2.40 10.37 -17.51
N TYR A 50 -2.87 11.49 -16.95
CA TYR A 50 -2.31 12.82 -17.14
C TYR A 50 -1.29 13.20 -16.04
N GLY A 51 -1.13 12.36 -15.02
CA GLY A 51 -0.24 12.59 -13.88
C GLY A 51 -0.88 13.32 -12.70
N ASP A 52 -2.18 13.60 -12.74
CA ASP A 52 -2.88 14.22 -11.62
C ASP A 52 -3.14 13.20 -10.52
N SER A 53 -3.00 13.63 -9.27
CA SER A 53 -3.30 12.80 -8.11
C SER A 53 -4.79 12.52 -8.00
N ILE A 54 -5.14 11.25 -7.81
CA ILE A 54 -6.50 10.79 -7.55
C ILE A 54 -6.62 10.52 -6.05
N GLU A 55 -7.60 11.14 -5.40
CA GLU A 55 -7.94 10.79 -4.02
C GLU A 55 -8.58 9.40 -3.96
N LEU A 56 -8.04 8.56 -3.08
CA LEU A 56 -8.59 7.25 -2.77
C LEU A 56 -9.56 7.39 -1.59
N VAL A 57 -10.75 6.85 -1.73
CA VAL A 57 -11.76 6.85 -0.67
C VAL A 57 -11.70 5.56 0.12
N ALA A 58 -12.07 5.62 1.40
CA ALA A 58 -12.05 4.46 2.31
C ALA A 58 -12.85 3.24 1.80
N LYS A 59 -13.81 3.47 0.90
CA LYS A 59 -14.59 2.41 0.23
C LYS A 59 -13.75 1.50 -0.68
N ASP A 60 -12.62 2.00 -1.17
CA ASP A 60 -11.72 1.25 -2.05
C ASP A 60 -10.75 0.37 -1.24
N ALA A 61 -10.56 0.65 0.05
CA ALA A 61 -9.64 -0.05 0.94
C ALA A 61 -9.75 -1.59 0.95
N PRO A 62 -10.94 -2.22 0.98
CA PRO A 62 -11.04 -3.69 1.02
C PRO A 62 -10.56 -4.38 -0.27
N LEU A 63 -10.33 -3.65 -1.36
CA LEU A 63 -9.84 -4.19 -2.62
C LEU A 63 -8.31 -4.27 -2.68
N PHE A 64 -7.61 -3.73 -1.67
CA PHE A 64 -6.16 -3.67 -1.65
C PHE A 64 -5.60 -4.54 -0.53
N LEU A 65 -4.65 -5.41 -0.90
CA LEU A 65 -3.86 -6.20 0.02
C LEU A 65 -2.38 -6.03 -0.33
N VAL A 66 -1.55 -5.90 0.70
CA VAL A 66 -0.10 -5.93 0.57
C VAL A 66 0.39 -7.21 1.24
N HIS A 67 1.22 -7.97 0.53
CA HIS A 67 1.84 -9.21 1.00
C HIS A 67 3.24 -8.96 1.56
#